data_AF-A0A934A7F3-F1
#
_entry.id   AF-A0A934A7F3-F1
#
_cell.length_a   1.000
_cell.length_b   1.000
_cell.length_c   1.000
_cell.angle_alpha   90.00
_cell.angle_beta   90.00
_cell.angle_gamma   90.00
#
_symmetry.space_group_name_H-M   'P 1'
#
loop_
_entity.id
_entity.type
_entity.pdbx_description
1 polymer ?
#
loop_
_entity_poly.entity_id
_entity_poly.type
_entity_poly.pdbx_seq_one_letter_code
_entity_poly.pdbx_strand_id
1 'polypeptide(L)'
;MVSWKNFCIAFFLTISGIWGPQKSWSQEPPSLPAEETQSSDLAWTGEIRDGFNYLFKTVLSSSVQQPSDSTQNPHNDFLQIPRYTLKGEFRPDFSLDFRQIKLSIKPRFIETWDEWEDGPLKSQSRTHDDIYVTEWLASYKLHENWFVSYGRENLQWGPSFLMSPSNPFFRDNGQSNPKQEVKGMDFVRTVWVMNPAWTLSLIGNVGKGEQVSLYEFEPTYAIKMDYTTFRKYASLIGSYTENDRFHLGGFGGWTVSDGLMLYTEESLSAGTNVLYPRKIYLPLDLELIHMAAAKEDSSSPEAILLLGGSYTFESGQAVSAEYVFNSAGYSREEAELYYRYRRMASRFYDFPYPIGDLAKLALVPALDPKLRLLRQNYLMLQYQETQIWEKLSLVVRYTLNLDDTSSQLIPILGYDLGDHTQLFLIGNQNIGGTETEFGSFVEYGLILGIEYIF
;
A
#
# COMPACT_ATOMS: atom_id res chain seq x y z
N MET A 1 9.31 22.01 28.86
CA MET A 1 9.53 22.46 27.47
C MET A 1 11.02 22.54 27.20
N VAL A 2 11.62 21.43 26.79
CA VAL A 2 12.97 21.42 26.21
C VAL A 2 12.76 21.57 24.70
N SER A 3 13.33 22.62 24.12
CA SER A 3 13.17 22.96 22.71
C SER A 3 13.74 21.87 21.80
N TRP A 4 12.91 21.35 20.90
CA TRP A 4 13.19 20.33 19.88
C TRP A 4 14.42 20.66 19.02
N LYS A 5 14.82 21.95 18.93
CA LYS A 5 16.08 22.39 18.31
C LYS A 5 17.33 21.74 18.90
N ASN A 6 17.34 21.41 20.19
CA ASN A 6 18.54 20.88 20.85
C ASN A 6 18.69 19.36 20.71
N PHE A 7 17.62 18.62 20.42
CA PHE A 7 17.67 17.16 20.26
C PHE A 7 18.19 16.76 18.88
N CYS A 8 17.71 17.43 17.81
CA CYS A 8 18.18 17.16 16.45
C CYS A 8 19.65 17.55 16.24
N ILE A 9 20.14 18.63 16.87
CA ILE A 9 21.56 19.02 16.78
C ILE A 9 22.47 18.08 17.60
N ALA A 10 22.01 17.58 18.74
CA ALA A 10 22.80 16.67 19.57
C ALA A 10 22.96 15.26 18.95
N PHE A 11 21.93 14.77 18.23
CA PHE A 11 21.99 13.48 17.54
C PHE A 11 22.89 13.52 16.29
N PHE A 12 22.90 14.63 15.56
CA PHE A 12 23.79 14.82 14.40
C PHE A 12 25.28 15.01 14.76
N LEU A 13 25.61 15.44 15.99
CA LEU A 13 27.00 15.63 16.44
C LEU A 13 27.62 14.40 17.12
N THR A 14 26.84 13.36 17.46
CA THR A 14 27.39 12.15 18.10
C THR A 14 27.84 11.08 17.09
N ILE A 15 27.32 11.11 15.86
CA ILE A 15 27.69 10.15 14.80
C ILE A 15 28.97 10.56 14.05
N SER A 16 29.38 11.84 14.12
CA SER A 16 30.65 12.33 13.54
C SER A 16 31.88 12.16 14.44
N GLY A 17 31.72 11.59 15.65
CA GLY A 17 32.77 11.49 16.66
C GLY A 17 33.49 10.14 16.80
N ILE A 18 33.13 9.12 16.01
CA ILE A 18 33.72 7.76 16.13
C ILE A 18 34.66 7.45 14.94
N TRP A 19 35.58 8.34 14.60
CA TRP A 19 36.73 8.01 13.75
C TRP A 19 37.98 8.75 14.24
N GLY A 20 38.79 8.04 15.04
CA GLY A 20 40.12 8.49 15.44
C GLY A 20 41.16 8.30 14.33
N PRO A 21 42.31 9.00 14.40
CA PRO A 21 43.20 9.23 13.27
C PRO A 21 44.02 7.99 12.85
N GLN A 22 44.17 7.81 11.53
CA GLN A 22 45.12 6.90 10.90
C GLN A 22 46.56 7.19 11.38
N LYS A 23 47.16 6.21 12.06
CA LYS A 23 48.60 6.18 12.33
C LYS A 23 49.34 5.63 11.12
N SER A 24 50.19 6.47 10.52
CA SER A 24 51.25 6.04 9.61
C SER A 24 52.39 5.39 10.40
N TRP A 25 52.84 4.20 10.01
CA TRP A 25 54.15 3.66 10.39
C TRP A 25 54.81 2.94 9.21
N SER A 26 56.12 3.14 9.19
CA SER A 26 57.16 2.86 8.21
C SER A 26 57.50 1.37 7.98
N GLN A 27 58.14 1.09 6.84
CA GLN A 27 58.90 -0.13 6.51
C GLN A 27 60.04 -0.36 7.53
N GLU A 28 60.35 -1.58 8.02
CA GLU A 28 61.11 -2.73 7.47
C GLU A 28 61.32 -3.76 8.64
N PRO A 29 61.93 -4.98 8.52
CA PRO A 29 62.25 -5.90 7.41
C PRO A 29 61.71 -7.35 7.67
N PRO A 30 62.05 -8.42 6.89
CA PRO A 30 61.29 -9.68 6.91
C PRO A 30 61.75 -10.65 8.01
N SER A 31 60.80 -11.30 8.66
CA SER A 31 61.02 -12.47 9.52
C SER A 31 60.30 -13.71 8.98
N LEU A 32 60.92 -14.86 9.26
CA LEU A 32 60.71 -16.21 8.72
C LEU A 32 59.27 -16.75 8.86
N PRO A 33 58.87 -17.75 8.06
CA PRO A 33 57.49 -18.22 8.00
C PRO A 33 57.13 -18.96 9.30
N ALA A 34 56.26 -18.36 10.09
CA ALA A 34 55.51 -19.09 11.09
C ALA A 34 54.43 -19.90 10.37
N GLU A 35 54.34 -21.20 10.67
CA GLU A 35 53.23 -22.05 10.26
C GLU A 35 51.92 -21.43 10.75
N GLU A 36 51.21 -20.74 9.85
CA GLU A 36 49.82 -20.34 10.05
C GLU A 36 48.99 -21.61 10.20
N THR A 37 48.71 -21.95 11.45
CA THR A 37 47.57 -22.78 11.78
C THR A 37 46.33 -21.94 11.41
N GLN A 38 45.89 -22.03 10.14
CA GLN A 38 44.67 -21.40 9.64
C GLN A 38 43.50 -21.91 10.49
N SER A 39 43.10 -21.10 11.47
CA SER A 39 42.00 -21.42 12.35
C SER A 39 40.69 -21.33 11.56
N SER A 40 40.00 -22.47 11.47
CA SER A 40 38.62 -22.58 10.97
C SER A 40 37.63 -21.63 11.69
N ASP A 41 38.02 -21.10 12.84
CA ASP A 41 37.21 -20.22 13.69
C ASP A 41 37.11 -18.78 13.18
N LEU A 42 37.89 -18.38 12.16
CA LEU A 42 37.83 -17.06 11.52
C LEU A 42 37.04 -17.04 10.20
N ALA A 43 36.64 -18.20 9.68
CA ALA A 43 35.99 -18.27 8.37
C ALA A 43 34.51 -17.82 8.41
N TRP A 44 33.79 -18.15 9.48
CA TRP A 44 32.36 -17.84 9.60
C TRP A 44 32.08 -16.37 9.95
N THR A 45 32.99 -15.71 10.67
CA THR A 45 32.86 -14.28 11.00
C THR A 45 33.04 -13.42 9.75
N GLY A 46 33.96 -13.80 8.87
CA GLY A 46 34.12 -13.19 7.54
C GLY A 46 32.86 -13.37 6.69
N GLU A 47 32.34 -14.59 6.61
CA GLU A 47 31.12 -14.91 5.83
C GLU A 47 29.89 -14.11 6.31
N ILE A 48 29.68 -13.99 7.63
CA ILE A 48 28.57 -13.18 8.18
C ILE A 48 28.78 -11.70 7.88
N ARG A 49 29.99 -11.18 8.06
CA ARG A 49 30.29 -9.77 7.82
C ARG A 49 30.06 -9.42 6.35
N ASP A 50 30.50 -10.28 5.44
CA ASP A 50 30.41 -10.05 4.00
C ASP A 50 28.97 -10.28 3.48
N GLY A 51 28.16 -11.08 4.18
CA GLY A 51 26.74 -11.30 3.89
C GLY A 51 25.78 -10.31 4.55
N PHE A 52 26.26 -9.46 5.47
CA PHE A 52 25.43 -8.49 6.18
C PHE A 52 25.35 -7.17 5.41
N ASN A 53 24.13 -6.72 5.14
CA ASN A 53 23.86 -5.45 4.47
C ASN A 53 22.91 -4.60 5.32
N TYR A 54 23.10 -3.29 5.26
CA TYR A 54 22.22 -2.32 5.91
C TYR A 54 21.90 -1.17 4.95
N LEU A 55 20.74 -0.56 5.17
CA LEU A 55 20.32 0.67 4.50
C LEU A 55 19.60 1.55 5.51
N PHE A 56 19.96 2.82 5.59
CA PHE A 56 19.26 3.79 6.41
C PHE A 56 18.52 4.78 5.54
N LYS A 57 17.23 4.93 5.81
CA LYS A 57 16.40 5.93 5.15
C LYS A 57 15.69 6.79 6.20
N THR A 58 15.70 8.10 5.97
CA THR A 58 14.92 9.06 6.76
C THR A 58 14.01 9.85 5.85
N VAL A 59 12.74 9.97 6.22
CA VAL A 59 11.75 10.77 5.50
C VAL A 59 11.17 11.80 6.45
N LEU A 60 11.23 13.07 6.07
CA LEU A 60 10.53 14.15 6.77
C LEU A 60 9.53 14.77 5.79
N SER A 61 8.28 14.84 6.20
CA SER A 61 7.21 15.37 5.35
C SER A 61 6.22 16.21 6.14
N SER A 62 5.66 17.20 5.47
CA SER A 62 4.52 17.99 5.94
C SER A 62 3.40 17.87 4.92
N SER A 63 2.17 17.71 5.40
CA SER A 63 1.00 17.65 4.54
C SER A 63 -0.09 18.59 5.01
N VAL A 64 -0.78 19.16 4.02
CA VAL A 64 -2.03 19.90 4.21
C VAL A 64 -3.14 19.19 3.44
N GLN A 65 -4.31 19.01 4.04
CA GLN A 65 -5.45 18.38 3.37
C GLN A 65 -6.77 19.01 3.78
N GLN A 66 -7.74 19.05 2.87
CA GLN A 66 -9.08 19.56 3.11
C GLN A 66 -10.04 18.38 3.25
N PRO A 67 -10.53 18.09 4.47
CA PRO A 67 -11.64 17.17 4.64
C PRO A 67 -12.84 17.68 3.82
N SER A 68 -13.54 16.78 3.15
CA SER A 68 -14.78 17.12 2.46
C SER A 68 -15.93 17.19 3.46
N ASP A 69 -16.73 18.25 3.39
CA ASP A 69 -17.99 18.35 4.15
C ASP A 69 -19.07 17.50 3.45
N SER A 70 -18.99 16.19 3.68
CA SER A 70 -19.80 15.20 2.97
C SER A 70 -20.82 14.52 3.87
N THR A 71 -21.78 13.84 3.26
CA THR A 71 -22.74 13.00 3.99
C THR A 71 -22.09 11.79 4.68
N GLN A 72 -20.84 11.45 4.35
CA GLN A 72 -20.08 10.39 5.04
C GLN A 72 -19.31 10.93 6.25
N ASN A 73 -18.92 12.19 6.20
CA ASN A 73 -18.11 12.83 7.23
C ASN A 73 -18.59 14.25 7.51
N PRO A 74 -19.82 14.43 8.04
CA PRO A 74 -20.39 15.75 8.25
C PRO A 74 -19.48 16.58 9.15
N HIS A 75 -19.09 17.76 8.70
CA HIS A 75 -18.24 18.71 9.45
C HIS A 75 -16.91 18.12 9.95
N ASN A 76 -16.44 17.03 9.32
CA ASN A 76 -15.29 16.25 9.77
C ASN A 76 -15.43 15.62 11.17
N ASP A 77 -16.64 15.48 11.68
CA ASP A 77 -16.89 14.99 13.04
C ASP A 77 -16.67 13.48 13.19
N PHE A 78 -16.85 12.73 12.10
CA PHE A 78 -16.83 11.27 12.11
C PHE A 78 -15.42 10.72 11.91
N LEU A 79 -14.72 11.19 10.88
CA LEU A 79 -13.38 10.71 10.52
C LEU A 79 -12.26 11.48 11.18
N GLN A 80 -12.52 12.72 11.63
CA GLN A 80 -11.55 13.56 12.33
C GLN A 80 -10.23 13.65 11.56
N ILE A 81 -10.32 13.94 10.26
CA ILE A 81 -9.18 14.05 9.35
C ILE A 81 -8.38 15.31 9.75
N PRO A 82 -7.08 15.21 10.08
CA PRO A 82 -6.28 16.39 10.43
C PRO A 82 -6.09 17.30 9.22
N ARG A 83 -5.98 18.60 9.47
CA ARG A 83 -5.71 19.61 8.44
C ARG A 83 -4.24 19.67 8.09
N TYR A 84 -3.39 19.67 9.10
CA TYR A 84 -1.94 19.68 8.96
C TYR A 84 -1.35 18.46 9.65
N THR A 85 -0.39 17.82 8.99
CA THR A 85 0.38 16.71 9.56
C THR A 85 1.86 16.96 9.30
N LEU A 86 2.69 16.84 10.32
CA LEU A 86 4.14 16.77 10.20
C LEU A 86 4.57 15.36 10.61
N LYS A 87 5.26 14.66 9.72
CA LYS A 87 5.66 13.26 9.92
C LYS A 87 7.15 13.09 9.70
N GLY A 88 7.83 12.56 10.71
CA GLY A 88 9.21 12.11 10.65
C GLY A 88 9.27 10.59 10.70
N GLU A 89 10.00 9.96 9.77
CA GLU A 89 10.15 8.51 9.71
C GLU A 89 11.62 8.14 9.60
N PHE A 90 12.06 7.23 10.46
CA PHE A 90 13.36 6.59 10.37
C PHE A 90 13.18 5.10 10.04
N ARG A 91 13.82 4.66 8.96
CA ARG A 91 13.62 3.37 8.32
C ARG A 91 14.96 2.65 8.12
N PRO A 92 15.50 2.00 9.17
CA PRO A 92 16.60 1.08 9.00
C PRO A 92 16.12 -0.22 8.36
N ASP A 93 16.88 -0.72 7.40
CA ASP A 93 16.71 -2.05 6.84
C ASP A 93 18.00 -2.85 7.07
N PHE A 94 17.87 -4.07 7.56
CA PHE A 94 18.99 -4.99 7.78
C PHE A 94 18.71 -6.30 7.06
N SER A 95 19.75 -6.87 6.45
CA SER A 95 19.68 -8.19 5.84
C SER A 95 20.97 -8.97 6.02
N LEU A 96 20.85 -10.28 6.08
CA LEU A 96 21.95 -11.23 6.20
C LEU A 96 21.71 -12.37 5.22
N ASP A 97 22.58 -12.52 4.24
CA ASP A 97 22.64 -13.68 3.36
C ASP A 97 23.78 -14.59 3.86
N PHE A 98 23.43 -15.76 4.38
CA PHE A 98 24.39 -16.71 4.95
C PHE A 98 24.09 -18.13 4.45
N ARG A 99 24.89 -18.61 3.51
CA ARG A 99 24.75 -19.95 2.89
C ARG A 99 23.38 -20.16 2.26
N GLN A 100 22.56 -20.99 2.90
CA GLN A 100 21.19 -21.35 2.47
C GLN A 100 20.13 -20.53 3.20
N ILE A 101 20.53 -19.66 4.13
CA ILE A 101 19.64 -18.86 4.97
C ILE A 101 19.71 -17.41 4.52
N LYS A 102 18.53 -16.80 4.37
CA LYS A 102 18.39 -15.35 4.20
C LYS A 102 17.52 -14.81 5.32
N LEU A 103 18.05 -13.84 6.05
CA LEU A 103 17.34 -13.13 7.09
C LEU A 103 17.21 -11.65 6.71
N SER A 104 16.07 -11.03 7.01
CA SER A 104 15.93 -9.57 6.93
C SER A 104 14.99 -9.04 7.98
N ILE A 105 15.20 -7.80 8.41
CA ILE A 105 14.31 -7.10 9.35
C ILE A 105 14.31 -5.60 9.02
N LYS A 106 13.11 -5.01 9.04
CA LYS A 106 12.84 -3.61 8.68
C LYS A 106 12.06 -2.92 9.81
N PRO A 107 12.71 -2.55 10.93
CA PRO A 107 12.07 -1.74 11.96
C PRO A 107 11.72 -0.33 11.43
N ARG A 108 10.71 0.30 11.99
CA ARG A 108 10.30 1.67 11.70
C ARG A 108 10.11 2.45 12.98
N PHE A 109 10.52 3.71 12.95
CA PHE A 109 10.29 4.69 14.00
C PHE A 109 9.59 5.87 13.35
N ILE A 110 8.39 6.18 13.81
CA ILE A 110 7.55 7.24 13.24
C ILE A 110 7.15 8.19 14.35
N GLU A 111 7.37 9.48 14.15
CA GLU A 111 6.84 10.56 14.97
C GLU A 111 5.88 11.38 14.09
N THR A 112 4.66 11.57 14.55
CA THR A 112 3.62 12.31 13.83
C THR A 112 3.05 13.39 14.73
N TRP A 113 2.94 14.61 14.19
CA TRP A 113 2.22 15.72 14.79
C TRP A 113 1.06 16.10 13.87
N ASP A 114 -0.14 16.13 14.42
CA ASP A 114 -1.38 16.46 13.72
C ASP A 114 -2.04 17.69 14.34
N GLU A 115 -2.64 18.52 13.50
CA GLU A 115 -3.49 19.65 13.89
C GLU A 115 -4.80 19.65 13.09
N TRP A 116 -5.91 19.92 13.78
CA TRP A 116 -7.26 19.93 13.20
C TRP A 116 -7.80 21.36 13.11
N GLU A 117 -8.31 21.76 11.95
CA GLU A 117 -9.06 23.03 11.79
C GLU A 117 -10.59 22.85 11.81
N ASP A 118 -11.06 21.60 11.70
CA ASP A 118 -12.46 21.20 11.57
C ASP A 118 -12.81 20.07 12.56
N GLY A 119 -14.10 19.89 12.81
CA GLY A 119 -14.65 18.84 13.66
C GLY A 119 -14.48 19.07 15.18
N PRO A 120 -14.71 18.04 16.02
CA PRO A 120 -14.67 18.15 17.48
C PRO A 120 -13.27 18.43 18.04
N LEU A 121 -12.23 18.16 17.24
CA LEU A 121 -10.83 18.38 17.59
C LEU A 121 -10.31 19.74 17.10
N LYS A 122 -11.17 20.63 16.59
CA LYS A 122 -10.76 21.93 16.08
C LYS A 122 -9.83 22.69 17.04
N SER A 123 -8.73 23.20 16.48
CA SER A 123 -7.65 23.91 17.18
C SER A 123 -6.92 23.08 18.24
N GLN A 124 -7.12 21.76 18.25
CA GLN A 124 -6.30 20.84 19.02
C GLN A 124 -5.14 20.37 18.14
N SER A 125 -4.04 19.99 18.81
CA SER A 125 -2.95 19.28 18.17
C SER A 125 -2.60 18.05 19.00
N ARG A 126 -2.03 17.05 18.33
CA ARG A 126 -1.65 15.78 18.94
C ARG A 126 -0.31 15.35 18.36
N THR A 127 0.59 14.93 19.23
CA THR A 127 1.80 14.20 18.84
C THR A 127 1.63 12.74 19.24
N HIS A 128 2.05 11.83 18.36
CA HIS A 128 2.14 10.42 18.68
C HIS A 128 3.36 9.79 18.02
N ASP A 129 3.92 8.80 18.71
CA ASP A 129 5.07 8.03 18.26
C ASP A 129 4.65 6.58 18.04
N ASP A 130 5.22 5.94 17.03
CA ASP A 130 5.00 4.53 16.72
C ASP A 130 6.33 3.84 16.41
N ILE A 131 6.49 2.63 16.93
CA ILE A 131 7.66 1.77 16.72
C ILE A 131 7.17 0.37 16.43
N TYR A 132 7.46 -0.12 15.22
CA TYR A 132 7.00 -1.42 14.77
C TYR A 132 7.95 -2.04 13.74
N VAL A 133 7.76 -3.30 13.43
CA VAL A 133 8.51 -4.00 12.36
C VAL A 133 7.61 -4.11 11.13
N THR A 134 7.96 -3.40 10.06
CA THR A 134 7.19 -3.40 8.81
C THR A 134 7.29 -4.73 8.09
N GLU A 135 8.51 -5.22 7.96
CA GLU A 135 8.81 -6.51 7.34
C GLU A 135 9.91 -7.22 8.11
N TRP A 136 9.84 -8.54 8.14
CA TRP A 136 10.95 -9.39 8.53
C TRP A 136 10.81 -10.72 7.79
N LEU A 137 11.93 -11.36 7.46
CA LEU A 137 11.91 -12.59 6.69
C LEU A 137 12.96 -13.54 7.23
N ALA A 138 12.57 -14.79 7.41
CA ALA A 138 13.48 -15.91 7.50
C ALA A 138 13.20 -16.85 6.33
N SER A 139 14.17 -17.01 5.44
CA SER A 139 14.07 -17.87 4.25
C SER A 139 15.17 -18.91 4.26
N TYR A 140 14.83 -20.13 3.87
CA TYR A 140 15.73 -21.26 3.77
C TYR A 140 15.63 -21.91 2.39
N LYS A 141 16.79 -22.12 1.78
CA LYS A 141 16.95 -22.80 0.49
C LYS A 141 17.14 -24.31 0.73
N LEU A 142 16.03 -25.06 0.67
CA LEU A 142 16.02 -26.52 0.83
C LEU A 142 16.83 -27.21 -0.27
N HIS A 143 16.66 -26.76 -1.52
CA HIS A 143 17.40 -27.22 -2.69
C HIS A 143 17.60 -26.05 -3.66
N GLU A 144 18.26 -26.27 -4.80
CA GLU A 144 18.59 -25.22 -5.77
C GLU A 144 17.36 -24.51 -6.32
N ASN A 145 16.23 -25.22 -6.36
CA ASN A 145 14.98 -24.81 -6.95
C ASN A 145 13.80 -24.79 -5.96
N TRP A 146 14.04 -24.99 -4.66
CA TRP A 146 12.98 -25.06 -3.66
C TRP A 146 13.33 -24.23 -2.42
N PHE A 147 12.47 -23.26 -2.12
CA PHE A 147 12.63 -22.27 -1.07
C PHE A 147 11.44 -22.31 -0.11
N VAL A 148 11.70 -22.16 1.18
CA VAL A 148 10.67 -22.00 2.21
C VAL A 148 10.95 -20.73 2.98
N SER A 149 9.92 -19.92 3.23
CA SER A 149 10.04 -18.70 4.00
C SER A 149 8.92 -18.53 5.01
N TYR A 150 9.25 -17.87 6.11
CA TYR A 150 8.30 -17.40 7.10
C TYR A 150 8.69 -15.97 7.49
N GLY A 151 7.72 -15.07 7.49
CA GLY A 151 8.01 -13.68 7.74
C GLY A 151 6.82 -12.75 7.58
N ARG A 152 7.02 -11.50 7.99
CA ARG A 152 6.16 -10.39 7.63
C ARG A 152 6.64 -9.78 6.32
N GLU A 153 5.82 -9.86 5.28
CA GLU A 153 6.17 -9.42 3.93
C GLU A 153 5.06 -8.55 3.34
N ASN A 154 5.43 -7.63 2.43
CA ASN A 154 4.49 -6.97 1.53
C ASN A 154 4.46 -7.75 0.20
N LEU A 155 3.61 -8.78 0.12
CA LEU A 155 3.50 -9.64 -1.06
C LEU A 155 2.57 -9.01 -2.12
N GLN A 156 3.16 -8.17 -2.96
CA GLN A 156 2.49 -7.57 -4.12
C GLN A 156 2.79 -8.33 -5.41
N TRP A 157 1.86 -8.32 -6.33
CA TRP A 157 2.01 -8.86 -7.68
C TRP A 157 0.98 -8.25 -8.62
N GLY A 158 1.08 -8.59 -9.90
CA GLY A 158 0.24 -8.01 -10.94
C GLY A 158 0.91 -6.78 -11.58
N PRO A 159 0.63 -6.51 -12.85
CA PRO A 159 1.22 -5.39 -13.58
C PRO A 159 0.46 -4.06 -13.43
N SER A 160 -0.69 -4.11 -12.78
CA SER A 160 -1.63 -3.01 -12.64
C SER A 160 -1.10 -1.85 -11.79
N PHE A 161 -1.35 -0.63 -12.21
CA PHE A 161 -1.07 0.59 -11.46
C PHE A 161 -2.23 1.00 -10.53
N LEU A 162 -3.49 0.87 -10.97
CA LEU A 162 -4.63 1.32 -10.17
C LEU A 162 -4.87 0.45 -8.93
N MET A 163 -4.94 -0.86 -9.12
CA MET A 163 -5.04 -1.88 -8.07
C MET A 163 -4.77 -3.25 -8.67
N SER A 164 -4.48 -4.25 -7.83
CA SER A 164 -4.24 -5.63 -8.26
C SER A 164 -5.40 -6.56 -7.86
N PRO A 165 -6.44 -6.74 -8.72
CA PRO A 165 -7.60 -7.59 -8.42
C PRO A 165 -7.24 -9.02 -8.00
N SER A 166 -6.19 -9.60 -8.59
CA SER A 166 -5.80 -10.99 -8.38
C SER A 166 -5.06 -11.21 -7.06
N ASN A 167 -4.64 -10.15 -6.37
CA ASN A 167 -4.01 -10.27 -5.05
C ASN A 167 -5.08 -10.40 -3.96
N PRO A 168 -5.22 -11.55 -3.29
CA PRO A 168 -6.23 -11.75 -2.27
C PRO A 168 -5.84 -11.13 -0.92
N PHE A 169 -4.56 -10.77 -0.73
CA PHE A 169 -4.04 -10.35 0.57
C PHE A 169 -4.05 -8.84 0.76
N PHE A 170 -3.72 -8.08 -0.29
CA PHE A 170 -3.61 -6.63 -0.21
C PHE A 170 -4.66 -5.94 -1.07
N ARG A 171 -5.37 -4.97 -0.49
CA ARG A 171 -6.32 -4.10 -1.22
C ARG A 171 -5.59 -2.97 -1.96
N ASP A 172 -4.52 -2.45 -1.37
CA ASP A 172 -3.68 -1.39 -1.92
C ASP A 172 -2.35 -1.98 -2.42
N ASN A 173 -1.88 -1.50 -3.57
CA ASN A 173 -0.61 -1.87 -4.18
C ASN A 173 0.51 -0.84 -3.92
N GLY A 174 0.22 0.25 -3.19
CA GLY A 174 1.19 1.30 -2.83
C GLY A 174 1.55 2.24 -3.98
N GLN A 175 0.93 2.09 -5.15
CA GLN A 175 1.29 2.87 -6.34
C GLN A 175 0.73 4.30 -6.29
N SER A 176 -0.26 4.59 -5.43
CA SER A 176 -0.88 5.92 -5.29
C SER A 176 0.03 6.92 -4.56
N ASN A 177 0.82 6.45 -3.59
CA ASN A 177 1.78 7.25 -2.86
C ASN A 177 3.08 6.45 -2.64
N PRO A 178 4.10 6.63 -3.50
CA PRO A 178 5.34 5.86 -3.42
C PRO A 178 6.20 6.18 -2.19
N LYS A 179 5.88 7.24 -1.45
CA LYS A 179 6.59 7.60 -0.20
C LYS A 179 5.98 6.93 1.03
N GLN A 180 4.79 6.37 0.90
CA GLN A 180 4.14 5.58 1.94
C GLN A 180 4.44 4.09 1.74
N GLU A 181 4.94 3.42 2.78
CA GLU A 181 5.15 1.98 2.75
C GLU A 181 3.83 1.26 3.00
N VAL A 182 3.54 0.25 2.17
CA VAL A 182 2.45 -0.69 2.43
C VAL A 182 2.90 -1.62 3.55
N LYS A 183 2.14 -1.65 4.64
CA LYS A 183 2.44 -2.47 5.81
C LYS A 183 2.38 -3.96 5.48
N GLY A 184 3.35 -4.75 5.94
CA GLY A 184 3.38 -6.19 5.68
C GLY A 184 2.35 -7.00 6.50
N MET A 185 2.04 -8.19 6.01
CA MET A 185 1.29 -9.23 6.72
C MET A 185 2.18 -10.45 6.98
N ASP A 186 1.78 -11.33 7.91
CA ASP A 186 2.58 -12.50 8.27
C ASP A 186 2.24 -13.69 7.35
N PHE A 187 3.26 -14.25 6.70
CA PHE A 187 3.13 -15.32 5.71
C PHE A 187 4.06 -16.49 5.97
N VAL A 188 3.56 -17.69 5.70
CA VAL A 188 4.36 -18.89 5.43
C VAL A 188 4.26 -19.16 3.93
N ARG A 189 5.41 -19.38 3.28
CA ARG A 189 5.46 -19.62 1.84
C ARG A 189 6.43 -20.73 1.49
N THR A 190 6.06 -21.53 0.50
CA THR A 190 6.97 -22.42 -0.21
C THR A 190 6.93 -22.10 -1.70
N VAL A 191 8.10 -21.97 -2.32
CA VAL A 191 8.27 -21.66 -3.74
C VAL A 191 9.10 -22.76 -4.40
N TRP A 192 8.54 -23.37 -5.45
CA TRP A 192 9.20 -24.38 -6.27
C TRP A 192 9.36 -23.89 -7.70
N VAL A 193 10.61 -23.69 -8.11
CA VAL A 193 10.99 -23.32 -9.47
C VAL A 193 11.19 -24.60 -10.28
N MET A 194 10.15 -25.08 -10.95
CA MET A 194 10.22 -26.37 -11.66
C MET A 194 11.22 -26.32 -12.81
N ASN A 195 11.24 -25.19 -13.52
CA ASN A 195 12.15 -24.87 -14.61
C ASN A 195 12.15 -23.33 -14.83
N PRO A 196 12.98 -22.77 -15.72
CA PRO A 196 13.04 -21.32 -15.93
C PRO A 196 11.73 -20.66 -16.37
N ALA A 197 10.76 -21.42 -16.89
CA ALA A 197 9.47 -20.89 -17.33
C ALA A 197 8.34 -21.06 -16.31
N TRP A 198 8.45 -21.96 -15.34
CA TRP A 198 7.36 -22.32 -14.44
C TRP A 198 7.76 -22.25 -12.96
N THR A 199 6.98 -21.50 -12.18
CA THR A 199 7.12 -21.41 -10.72
C THR A 199 5.79 -21.71 -10.04
N LEU A 200 5.81 -22.51 -8.99
CA LEU A 200 4.66 -22.79 -8.14
C LEU A 200 4.90 -22.24 -6.74
N SER A 201 3.95 -21.50 -6.20
CA SER A 201 3.98 -20.98 -4.83
C SER A 201 2.76 -21.45 -4.06
N LEU A 202 2.98 -21.96 -2.84
CA LEU A 202 1.94 -22.15 -1.83
C LEU A 202 2.15 -21.12 -0.74
N ILE A 203 1.10 -20.39 -0.39
CA ILE A 203 1.16 -19.23 0.48
C ILE A 203 0.05 -19.38 1.53
N GLY A 204 0.40 -19.25 2.80
CA GLY A 204 -0.55 -19.12 3.90
C GLY A 204 -0.33 -17.82 4.63
N ASN A 205 -1.34 -16.96 4.67
CA ASN A 205 -1.37 -15.76 5.48
C ASN A 205 -1.87 -16.12 6.87
N VAL A 206 -0.97 -16.03 7.86
CA VAL A 206 -1.18 -16.55 9.22
C VAL A 206 -1.39 -15.44 10.24
N GLY A 207 -1.20 -14.18 9.85
CA GLY A 207 -1.40 -13.03 10.73
C GLY A 207 -1.60 -11.73 9.94
N LYS A 208 -2.36 -10.81 10.53
CA LYS A 208 -2.60 -9.47 9.95
C LYS A 208 -1.36 -8.59 9.86
N GLY A 209 -0.26 -8.97 10.52
CA GLY A 209 0.92 -8.13 10.65
C GLY A 209 0.56 -6.76 11.22
N GLU A 210 0.92 -5.70 10.50
CA GLU A 210 0.64 -4.31 10.88
C GLU A 210 -0.53 -3.70 10.12
N GLN A 211 -1.28 -4.49 9.36
CA GLN A 211 -2.43 -4.01 8.61
C GLN A 211 -3.57 -3.61 9.55
N VAL A 212 -4.16 -2.44 9.26
CA VAL A 212 -5.31 -1.91 9.99
C VAL A 212 -6.55 -2.23 9.17
N SER A 213 -7.49 -2.94 9.79
CA SER A 213 -8.77 -3.32 9.17
C SER A 213 -9.90 -3.03 10.16
N LEU A 214 -11.08 -2.67 9.63
CA LEU A 214 -12.31 -2.55 10.41
C LEU A 214 -12.91 -3.92 10.76
N TYR A 215 -12.45 -4.97 10.08
CA TYR A 215 -12.91 -6.34 10.27
C TYR A 215 -11.88 -7.19 11.01
N GLU A 216 -12.34 -8.27 11.61
CA GLU A 216 -11.46 -9.28 12.20
C GLU A 216 -10.57 -9.91 11.13
N PHE A 217 -9.39 -10.35 11.56
CA PHE A 217 -8.43 -10.97 10.67
C PHE A 217 -8.87 -12.39 10.32
N GLU A 218 -8.91 -12.69 9.02
CA GLU A 218 -9.23 -14.01 8.51
C GLU A 218 -8.02 -14.58 7.74
N PRO A 219 -7.47 -15.74 8.18
CA PRO A 219 -6.39 -16.39 7.46
C PRO A 219 -6.78 -16.65 5.99
N THR A 220 -5.83 -16.40 5.10
CA THR A 220 -6.02 -16.58 3.65
C THR A 220 -4.94 -17.49 3.10
N TYR A 221 -5.33 -18.48 2.31
CA TYR A 221 -4.42 -19.43 1.68
C TYR A 221 -4.50 -19.27 0.17
N ALA A 222 -3.35 -19.34 -0.50
CA ALA A 222 -3.28 -19.23 -1.95
C ALA A 222 -2.31 -20.25 -2.56
N ILE A 223 -2.69 -20.76 -3.72
CA ILE A 223 -1.83 -21.47 -4.66
C ILE A 223 -1.66 -20.60 -5.90
N LYS A 224 -0.42 -20.34 -6.28
CA LYS A 224 -0.07 -19.48 -7.41
C LYS A 224 0.86 -20.22 -8.37
N MET A 225 0.50 -20.25 -9.64
CA MET A 225 1.32 -20.82 -10.70
C MET A 225 1.69 -19.74 -11.70
N ASP A 226 2.97 -19.46 -11.80
CA ASP A 226 3.54 -18.45 -12.70
C ASP A 226 4.15 -19.13 -13.93
N TYR A 227 3.87 -18.55 -15.09
CA TYR A 227 4.47 -18.87 -16.38
C TYR A 227 5.18 -17.63 -16.93
N THR A 228 6.47 -17.74 -17.24
CA THR A 228 7.28 -16.63 -17.77
C THR A 228 8.06 -17.05 -19.00
N THR A 229 8.05 -16.19 -20.01
CA THR A 229 8.83 -16.32 -21.25
C THR A 229 9.43 -14.96 -21.63
N PHE A 230 10.16 -14.90 -22.73
CA PHE A 230 10.84 -13.67 -23.17
C PHE A 230 9.92 -12.44 -23.37
N ARG A 231 8.67 -12.61 -23.84
CA ARG A 231 7.75 -11.49 -24.12
C ARG A 231 6.38 -11.63 -23.45
N LYS A 232 6.14 -12.73 -22.75
CA LYS A 232 4.83 -13.07 -22.20
C LYS A 232 5.00 -13.64 -20.81
N TYR A 233 4.09 -13.27 -19.93
CA TYR A 233 3.93 -13.91 -18.65
C TYR A 233 2.44 -14.09 -18.35
N ALA A 234 2.14 -15.08 -17.52
CA ALA A 234 0.80 -15.33 -17.03
C ALA A 234 0.90 -15.96 -15.63
N SER A 235 -0.06 -15.68 -14.78
CA SER A 235 -0.20 -16.26 -13.45
C SER A 235 -1.64 -16.67 -13.23
N LEU A 236 -1.84 -17.85 -12.65
CA LEU A 236 -3.12 -18.32 -12.15
C LEU A 236 -3.05 -18.48 -10.63
N ILE A 237 -4.04 -17.96 -9.93
CA ILE A 237 -4.09 -17.89 -8.47
C ILE A 237 -5.42 -18.47 -7.99
N GLY A 238 -5.37 -19.57 -7.25
CA GLY A 238 -6.52 -20.03 -6.46
C GLY A 238 -6.34 -19.61 -5.03
N SER A 239 -7.35 -18.99 -4.41
CA SER A 239 -7.26 -18.55 -3.02
C SER A 239 -8.54 -18.80 -2.23
N TYR A 240 -8.40 -18.94 -0.92
CA TYR A 240 -9.48 -19.16 0.01
C TYR A 240 -9.21 -18.42 1.31
N THR A 241 -10.17 -17.60 1.73
CA THR A 241 -10.15 -16.88 3.01
C THR A 241 -11.12 -17.56 3.96
N GLU A 242 -10.68 -17.83 5.19
CA GLU A 242 -11.53 -18.43 6.22
C GLU A 242 -12.76 -17.56 6.49
N ASN A 243 -13.95 -18.16 6.57
CA ASN A 243 -15.25 -17.48 6.72
C ASN A 243 -15.68 -16.56 5.56
N ASP A 244 -14.98 -16.59 4.43
CA ASP A 244 -15.44 -15.97 3.19
C ASP A 244 -15.62 -17.03 2.10
N ARG A 245 -14.90 -16.92 0.97
CA ARG A 245 -15.13 -17.76 -0.21
C ARG A 245 -13.86 -18.04 -1.00
N PHE A 246 -13.97 -19.03 -1.87
CA PHE A 246 -12.94 -19.30 -2.87
C PHE A 246 -12.94 -18.21 -3.94
N HIS A 247 -11.74 -17.76 -4.30
CA HIS A 247 -11.49 -16.81 -5.38
C HIS A 247 -10.51 -17.41 -6.37
N LEU A 248 -10.80 -17.21 -7.66
CA LEU A 248 -9.90 -17.50 -8.76
C LEU A 248 -9.41 -16.19 -9.36
N GLY A 249 -8.13 -15.89 -9.15
CA GLY A 249 -7.46 -14.73 -9.74
C GLY A 249 -6.52 -15.13 -10.86
N GLY A 250 -6.20 -14.17 -11.71
CA GLY A 250 -5.21 -14.34 -12.76
C GLY A 250 -4.67 -13.00 -13.23
N PHE A 251 -3.44 -13.01 -13.73
CA PHE A 251 -2.91 -11.85 -14.44
C PHE A 251 -1.97 -12.30 -15.55
N GLY A 252 -1.79 -11.47 -16.55
CA GLY A 252 -0.86 -11.76 -17.63
C GLY A 252 -0.55 -10.54 -18.45
N GLY A 253 0.57 -10.61 -19.17
CA GLY A 253 1.00 -9.51 -20.01
C GLY A 253 1.79 -9.97 -21.21
N TRP A 254 1.81 -9.09 -22.21
CA TRP A 254 2.47 -9.30 -23.48
C TRP A 254 3.19 -8.02 -23.92
N THR A 255 4.50 -8.11 -24.05
CA THR A 255 5.33 -7.10 -24.72
C THR A 255 5.15 -7.27 -26.23
N VAL A 256 4.26 -6.45 -26.81
CA VAL A 256 3.87 -6.49 -28.23
C VAL A 256 5.01 -5.97 -29.11
N SER A 257 5.65 -4.89 -28.69
CA SER A 257 6.82 -4.28 -29.33
C SER A 257 7.81 -3.78 -28.27
N ASP A 258 8.89 -3.14 -28.70
CA ASP A 258 9.91 -2.61 -27.79
C ASP A 258 9.37 -1.49 -26.87
N GLY A 259 8.32 -0.78 -27.30
CA GLY A 259 7.67 0.28 -26.52
C GLY A 259 6.29 -0.08 -25.97
N LEU A 260 5.59 -1.09 -26.53
CA LEU A 260 4.20 -1.39 -26.16
C LEU A 260 4.06 -2.66 -25.32
N MET A 261 3.47 -2.53 -24.13
CA MET A 261 3.03 -3.63 -23.27
C MET A 261 1.52 -3.60 -23.12
N LEU A 262 0.87 -4.76 -23.25
CA LEU A 262 -0.52 -4.98 -22.89
C LEU A 262 -0.60 -5.95 -21.71
N TYR A 263 -1.55 -5.75 -20.82
CA TYR A 263 -1.76 -6.63 -19.68
C TYR A 263 -3.22 -6.69 -19.24
N THR A 264 -3.54 -7.75 -18.51
CA THR A 264 -4.86 -7.99 -17.93
C THR A 264 -4.69 -8.57 -16.55
N GLU A 265 -5.65 -8.28 -15.69
CA GLU A 265 -5.76 -8.87 -14.36
C GLU A 265 -7.22 -9.12 -14.02
N GLU A 266 -7.50 -10.23 -13.36
CA GLU A 266 -8.85 -10.69 -13.08
C GLU A 266 -8.94 -11.35 -11.71
N SER A 267 -10.14 -11.27 -11.12
CA SER A 267 -10.54 -12.00 -9.93
C SER A 267 -12.00 -12.38 -10.03
N LEU A 268 -12.30 -13.65 -9.75
CA LEU A 268 -13.61 -14.27 -9.90
C LEU A 268 -13.99 -15.00 -8.61
N SER A 269 -15.25 -14.85 -8.18
CA SER A 269 -15.83 -15.62 -7.08
C SER A 269 -17.32 -15.88 -7.30
N ALA A 270 -17.88 -16.80 -6.53
CA ALA A 270 -19.32 -17.04 -6.47
C ALA A 270 -19.92 -16.22 -5.31
N GLY A 271 -20.75 -15.23 -5.64
CA GLY A 271 -21.32 -14.29 -4.68
C GLY A 271 -20.28 -13.32 -4.13
N THR A 272 -20.70 -12.49 -3.17
CA THR A 272 -19.82 -11.52 -2.52
C THR A 272 -20.34 -11.17 -1.12
N ASN A 273 -19.43 -10.84 -0.21
CA ASN A 273 -19.74 -10.36 1.13
C ASN A 273 -19.91 -8.83 1.20
N VAL A 274 -19.92 -8.14 0.04
CA VAL A 274 -20.19 -6.71 -0.08
C VAL A 274 -21.51 -6.33 0.57
N LEU A 275 -21.49 -5.22 1.29
CA LEU A 275 -22.67 -4.70 1.97
C LEU A 275 -23.50 -3.85 1.00
N TYR A 276 -24.64 -4.33 0.53
CA TYR A 276 -25.53 -3.57 -0.35
C TYR A 276 -26.59 -2.79 0.43
N PRO A 277 -26.96 -1.57 0.00
CA PRO A 277 -28.07 -0.84 0.58
C PRO A 277 -29.40 -1.52 0.20
N ARG A 278 -30.18 -1.92 1.21
CA ARG A 278 -31.47 -2.58 1.04
C ARG A 278 -32.58 -1.85 1.78
N LYS A 279 -33.73 -1.73 1.13
CA LYS A 279 -34.96 -1.20 1.71
C LYS A 279 -35.61 -2.28 2.58
N ILE A 280 -35.91 -1.96 3.83
CA ILE A 280 -36.79 -2.72 4.70
C ILE A 280 -38.06 -1.90 4.89
N TYR A 281 -39.21 -2.57 4.81
CA TYR A 281 -40.50 -2.00 5.15
C TYR A 281 -40.87 -2.46 6.56
N LEU A 282 -40.88 -1.52 7.50
CA LEU A 282 -41.38 -1.73 8.86
C LEU A 282 -42.91 -1.54 8.88
N PRO A 283 -43.62 -2.01 9.92
CA PRO A 283 -45.04 -1.70 10.11
C PRO A 283 -45.29 -0.18 10.02
N LEU A 284 -46.47 0.22 9.54
CA LEU A 284 -46.85 1.61 9.24
C LEU A 284 -46.16 2.24 8.00
N ASP A 285 -45.78 1.42 7.01
CA ASP A 285 -45.17 1.85 5.75
C ASP A 285 -43.88 2.68 5.91
N LEU A 286 -43.17 2.46 7.02
CA LEU A 286 -41.87 3.09 7.28
C LEU A 286 -40.77 2.39 6.47
N GLU A 287 -40.21 3.11 5.50
CA GLU A 287 -39.06 2.68 4.70
C GLU A 287 -37.76 2.98 5.45
N LEU A 288 -37.00 1.94 5.80
CA LEU A 288 -35.64 2.03 6.32
C LEU A 288 -34.65 1.52 5.28
N ILE A 289 -33.49 2.15 5.16
CA ILE A 289 -32.37 1.61 4.38
C ILE A 289 -31.32 1.09 5.37
N HIS A 290 -30.81 -0.11 5.11
CA HIS A 290 -29.71 -0.70 5.86
C HIS A 290 -28.73 -1.37 4.91
N MET A 291 -27.49 -1.56 5.37
CA MET A 291 -26.42 -2.20 4.63
C MET A 291 -26.40 -3.70 4.98
N ALA A 292 -26.50 -4.58 3.98
CA ALA A 292 -26.55 -6.02 4.18
C ALA A 292 -25.79 -6.79 3.10
N ALA A 293 -25.18 -7.92 3.47
CA ALA A 293 -24.46 -8.82 2.56
C ALA A 293 -25.44 -9.64 1.68
N ALA A 294 -26.20 -8.94 0.85
CA ALA A 294 -27.35 -9.51 0.14
C ALA A 294 -27.01 -10.54 -0.94
N LYS A 295 -25.73 -10.66 -1.31
CA LYS A 295 -25.22 -11.62 -2.29
C LYS A 295 -24.27 -12.65 -1.67
N GLU A 296 -24.27 -12.78 -0.34
CA GLU A 296 -23.34 -13.66 0.38
C GLU A 296 -23.53 -15.12 -0.03
N ASP A 297 -24.78 -15.59 -0.01
CA ASP A 297 -25.20 -16.95 -0.41
C ASP A 297 -25.51 -17.09 -1.90
N SER A 298 -25.26 -16.05 -2.70
CA SER A 298 -25.54 -16.09 -4.14
C SER A 298 -24.54 -16.96 -4.87
N SER A 299 -25.01 -17.76 -5.83
CA SER A 299 -24.15 -18.47 -6.77
C SER A 299 -23.81 -17.64 -8.03
N SER A 300 -24.20 -16.36 -8.07
CA SER A 300 -23.90 -15.48 -9.19
C SER A 300 -22.39 -15.23 -9.28
N PRO A 301 -21.78 -15.33 -10.48
CA PRO A 301 -20.38 -14.98 -10.64
C PRO A 301 -20.18 -13.48 -10.41
N GLU A 302 -19.28 -13.14 -9.51
CA GLU A 302 -18.79 -11.79 -9.29
C GLU A 302 -17.33 -11.74 -9.76
N ALA A 303 -17.02 -10.69 -10.52
CA ALA A 303 -15.76 -10.49 -11.22
C ALA A 303 -15.25 -9.06 -11.07
N ILE A 304 -13.94 -8.92 -10.89
CA ILE A 304 -13.20 -7.70 -11.16
C ILE A 304 -12.26 -7.98 -12.32
N LEU A 305 -12.38 -7.21 -13.41
CA LEU A 305 -11.58 -7.33 -14.62
C LEU A 305 -10.84 -6.00 -14.84
N LEU A 306 -9.54 -6.08 -15.06
CA LEU A 306 -8.67 -4.96 -15.40
C LEU A 306 -8.01 -5.25 -16.73
N LEU A 307 -8.13 -4.29 -17.67
CA LEU A 307 -7.43 -4.30 -18.95
C LEU A 307 -6.56 -3.07 -19.02
N GLY A 308 -5.26 -3.25 -19.26
CA GLY A 308 -4.32 -2.15 -19.29
C GLY A 308 -3.29 -2.25 -20.41
N GLY A 309 -2.71 -1.11 -20.71
CA GLY A 309 -1.61 -1.00 -21.65
C GLY A 309 -0.68 0.15 -21.27
N SER A 310 0.60 -0.02 -21.57
CA SER A 310 1.61 1.02 -21.42
C SER A 310 2.43 1.14 -22.69
N TYR A 311 2.67 2.37 -23.10
CA TYR A 311 3.55 2.72 -24.21
C TYR A 311 4.70 3.60 -23.72
N THR A 312 5.93 3.12 -23.87
CA THR A 312 7.15 3.86 -23.58
C THR A 312 7.74 4.41 -24.88
N PHE A 313 7.93 5.73 -24.94
CA PHE A 313 8.55 6.43 -26.06
C PHE A 313 10.07 6.27 -26.02
N GLU A 314 10.73 6.43 -27.17
CA GLU A 314 12.21 6.38 -27.25
C GLU A 314 12.89 7.45 -26.38
N SER A 315 12.21 8.57 -26.14
CA SER A 315 12.66 9.66 -25.28
C SER A 315 12.47 9.38 -23.78
N GLY A 316 11.99 8.20 -23.39
CA GLY A 316 11.91 7.73 -22.00
C GLY A 316 10.58 7.99 -21.29
N GLN A 317 9.69 8.80 -21.87
CA GLN A 317 8.34 9.02 -21.33
C GLN A 317 7.52 7.73 -21.46
N ALA A 318 6.59 7.51 -20.54
CA ALA A 318 5.63 6.42 -20.60
C ALA A 318 4.21 6.93 -20.41
N VAL A 319 3.28 6.40 -21.20
CA VAL A 319 1.84 6.63 -21.05
C VAL A 319 1.17 5.29 -20.80
N SER A 320 0.39 5.19 -19.73
CA SER A 320 -0.39 4.02 -19.40
C SER A 320 -1.88 4.35 -19.35
N ALA A 321 -2.71 3.39 -19.75
CA ALA A 321 -4.16 3.46 -19.63
C ALA A 321 -4.68 2.13 -19.08
N GLU A 322 -5.59 2.20 -18.12
CA GLU A 322 -6.25 1.03 -17.53
C GLU A 322 -7.76 1.24 -17.47
N TYR A 323 -8.53 0.25 -17.89
CA TYR A 323 -9.97 0.16 -17.65
C TYR A 323 -10.24 -0.94 -16.64
N VAL A 324 -11.09 -0.63 -15.65
CA VAL A 324 -11.52 -1.60 -14.63
C VAL A 324 -13.04 -1.73 -14.66
N PHE A 325 -13.49 -2.98 -14.71
CA PHE A 325 -14.86 -3.39 -14.50
C PHE A 325 -14.99 -4.18 -13.20
N ASN A 326 -15.82 -3.71 -12.27
CA ASN A 326 -16.09 -4.33 -10.97
C ASN A 326 -17.59 -4.67 -10.87
N SER A 327 -17.95 -5.91 -11.17
CA SER A 327 -19.36 -6.33 -11.14
C SER A 327 -20.01 -6.32 -9.76
N ALA A 328 -19.21 -6.47 -8.69
CA ALA A 328 -19.69 -6.39 -7.32
C ALA A 328 -19.99 -4.93 -6.90
N GLY A 329 -19.38 -3.96 -7.60
CA GLY A 329 -19.63 -2.53 -7.39
C GLY A 329 -21.10 -2.18 -7.60
N TYR A 330 -21.54 -1.11 -6.94
CA TYR A 330 -22.93 -0.71 -6.98
C TYR A 330 -23.34 -0.29 -8.39
N SER A 331 -24.51 -0.77 -8.82
CA SER A 331 -25.26 -0.22 -9.95
C SER A 331 -25.73 1.21 -9.65
N ARG A 332 -26.27 1.92 -10.64
CA ARG A 332 -26.81 3.28 -10.45
C ARG A 332 -27.87 3.32 -9.34
N GLU A 333 -28.81 2.39 -9.35
CA GLU A 333 -29.89 2.30 -8.38
C GLU A 333 -29.36 2.01 -6.97
N GLU A 334 -28.38 1.11 -6.84
CA GLU A 334 -27.75 0.79 -5.57
C GLU A 334 -26.94 1.97 -5.02
N ALA A 335 -26.19 2.71 -5.84
CA ALA A 335 -25.51 3.91 -5.37
C ALA A 335 -26.49 5.02 -4.95
N GLU A 336 -27.58 5.23 -5.69
CA GLU A 336 -28.60 6.20 -5.29
C GLU A 336 -29.18 5.85 -3.90
N LEU A 337 -29.39 4.56 -3.61
CA LEU A 337 -29.78 4.09 -2.28
C LEU A 337 -28.68 4.25 -1.24
N TYR A 338 -27.43 3.97 -1.59
CA TYR A 338 -26.27 4.16 -0.72
C TYR A 338 -26.08 5.62 -0.31
N TYR A 339 -26.12 6.55 -1.26
CA TYR A 339 -26.04 7.98 -0.96
C TYR A 339 -27.30 8.48 -0.22
N ARG A 340 -28.49 7.91 -0.50
CA ARG A 340 -29.69 8.20 0.30
C ARG A 340 -29.54 7.73 1.74
N TYR A 341 -28.97 6.54 1.97
CA TYR A 341 -28.68 6.02 3.31
C TYR A 341 -27.75 6.96 4.08
N ARG A 342 -26.64 7.37 3.46
CA ARG A 342 -25.71 8.36 4.03
C ARG A 342 -26.36 9.69 4.34
N ARG A 343 -27.14 10.25 3.41
CA ARG A 343 -27.92 11.48 3.66
C ARG A 343 -28.84 11.36 4.87
N MET A 344 -29.55 10.25 4.98
CA MET A 344 -30.48 10.04 6.09
C MET A 344 -29.73 9.98 7.41
N ALA A 345 -28.63 9.24 7.49
CA ALA A 345 -27.78 9.19 8.67
C ALA A 345 -27.19 10.58 9.00
N SER A 346 -26.59 11.26 8.02
CA SER A 346 -26.01 12.60 8.18
C SER A 346 -27.03 13.64 8.67
N ARG A 347 -28.28 13.62 8.21
CA ARG A 347 -29.34 14.54 8.69
C ARG A 347 -29.65 14.42 10.18
N PHE A 348 -29.48 13.23 10.73
CA PHE A 348 -29.73 12.94 12.14
C PHE A 348 -28.44 12.92 12.97
N TYR A 349 -27.29 13.24 12.38
CA TYR A 349 -25.97 13.11 13.01
C TYR A 349 -25.85 13.94 14.31
N ASP A 350 -26.36 15.18 14.28
CA ASP A 350 -26.32 16.12 15.39
C ASP A 350 -27.49 15.98 16.37
N PHE A 351 -28.39 15.00 16.18
CA PHE A 351 -29.51 14.83 17.09
C PHE A 351 -29.04 14.31 18.46
N PRO A 352 -29.71 14.70 19.55
CA PRO A 352 -29.41 14.16 20.87
C PRO A 352 -29.56 12.63 20.93
N TYR A 353 -28.92 12.03 21.94
CA TYR A 353 -29.08 10.62 22.26
C TYR A 353 -30.58 10.25 22.41
N PRO A 354 -31.02 9.08 21.88
CA PRO A 354 -30.22 8.03 21.22
C PRO A 354 -30.08 8.18 19.70
N ILE A 355 -30.75 9.17 19.09
CA ILE A 355 -30.91 9.24 17.64
C ILE A 355 -29.59 9.54 16.94
N GLY A 356 -28.82 10.51 17.43
CA GLY A 356 -27.51 10.85 16.84
C GLY A 356 -26.50 9.70 16.90
N ASP A 357 -26.50 8.92 17.98
CA ASP A 357 -25.59 7.78 18.11
C ASP A 357 -25.95 6.65 17.13
N LEU A 358 -27.24 6.39 16.93
CA LEU A 358 -27.70 5.45 15.91
C LEU A 358 -27.35 5.93 14.50
N ALA A 359 -27.45 7.23 14.24
CA ALA A 359 -27.04 7.83 12.97
C ALA A 359 -25.53 7.68 12.71
N LYS A 360 -24.69 7.90 13.73
CA LYS A 360 -23.24 7.66 13.65
C LYS A 360 -22.91 6.19 13.39
N LEU A 361 -23.57 5.27 14.10
CA LEU A 361 -23.42 3.83 13.87
C LEU A 361 -23.84 3.43 12.45
N ALA A 362 -24.87 4.07 11.89
CA ALA A 362 -25.27 3.83 10.50
C ALA A 362 -24.23 4.30 9.48
N LEU A 363 -23.36 5.26 9.79
CA LEU A 363 -22.29 5.67 8.85
C LEU A 363 -21.11 4.68 8.83
N VAL A 364 -20.94 3.83 9.84
CA VAL A 364 -19.81 2.88 9.93
C VAL A 364 -19.80 1.88 8.77
N PRO A 365 -20.90 1.16 8.44
CA PRO A 365 -20.91 0.23 7.30
C PRO A 365 -20.75 0.91 5.94
N ALA A 366 -21.02 2.22 5.86
CA ALA A 366 -20.81 2.98 4.63
C ALA A 366 -19.34 3.40 4.44
N LEU A 367 -18.54 3.44 5.51
CA LEU A 367 -17.12 3.79 5.43
C LEU A 367 -16.31 2.74 4.67
N ASP A 368 -16.58 1.47 4.91
CA ASP A 368 -16.01 0.36 4.16
C ASP A 368 -17.13 -0.66 3.86
N PRO A 369 -17.78 -0.60 2.68
CA PRO A 369 -18.80 -1.58 2.31
C PRO A 369 -18.21 -2.93 1.87
N LYS A 370 -16.92 -3.20 2.17
CA LYS A 370 -16.11 -4.31 1.65
C LYS A 370 -15.89 -4.27 0.13
N LEU A 371 -16.07 -3.10 -0.48
CA LEU A 371 -15.76 -2.87 -1.90
C LEU A 371 -14.37 -2.28 -2.05
N ARG A 372 -13.59 -2.78 -3.00
CA ARG A 372 -12.34 -2.11 -3.43
C ARG A 372 -12.63 -0.82 -4.19
N LEU A 373 -13.70 -0.84 -4.99
CA LEU A 373 -14.23 0.26 -5.79
C LEU A 373 -15.73 0.35 -5.57
N LEU A 374 -16.25 1.53 -5.25
CA LEU A 374 -17.67 1.68 -4.90
C LEU A 374 -18.61 1.39 -6.07
N ARG A 375 -18.18 1.77 -7.28
CA ARG A 375 -18.93 1.69 -8.55
C ARG A 375 -18.33 0.58 -9.43
N GLN A 376 -18.80 0.49 -10.66
CA GLN A 376 -18.52 -0.63 -11.56
C GLN A 376 -17.45 -0.30 -12.62
N ASN A 377 -17.35 0.95 -13.08
CA ASN A 377 -16.57 1.30 -14.27
C ASN A 377 -15.58 2.43 -13.98
N TYR A 378 -14.29 2.15 -14.22
CA TYR A 378 -13.22 3.13 -14.02
C TYR A 378 -12.27 3.17 -15.20
N LEU A 379 -11.75 4.36 -15.48
CA LEU A 379 -10.66 4.58 -16.41
C LEU A 379 -9.54 5.31 -15.70
N MET A 380 -8.32 4.80 -15.79
CA MET A 380 -7.12 5.44 -15.29
C MET A 380 -6.18 5.76 -16.45
N LEU A 381 -5.63 6.97 -16.43
CA LEU A 381 -4.57 7.43 -17.32
C LEU A 381 -3.37 7.84 -16.47
N GLN A 382 -2.18 7.42 -16.87
CA GLN A 382 -0.93 7.80 -16.21
C GLN A 382 0.08 8.27 -17.24
N TYR A 383 0.69 9.43 -16.99
CA TYR A 383 1.90 9.89 -17.64
C TYR A 383 3.05 9.78 -16.66
N GLN A 384 4.18 9.26 -17.11
CA GLN A 384 5.40 9.18 -16.33
C GLN A 384 6.59 9.63 -17.19
N GLU A 385 7.45 10.44 -16.59
CA GLU A 385 8.73 10.80 -17.15
C GLU A 385 9.75 10.88 -16.02
N THR A 386 10.83 10.11 -16.14
CA THR A 386 11.88 10.06 -15.13
C THR A 386 13.14 10.73 -15.66
N GLN A 387 13.92 11.34 -14.78
CA GLN A 387 15.20 11.95 -15.12
C GLN A 387 15.11 13.11 -16.13
N ILE A 388 14.06 13.92 -16.07
CA ILE A 388 14.00 15.21 -16.76
C ILE A 388 15.19 16.05 -16.28
N TRP A 389 16.08 16.38 -17.21
CA TRP A 389 17.36 17.04 -16.92
C TRP A 389 18.19 16.33 -15.84
N GLU A 390 18.13 14.99 -15.80
CA GLU A 390 18.85 14.11 -14.87
C GLU A 390 18.50 14.30 -13.38
N LYS A 391 17.46 15.08 -13.06
CA LYS A 391 17.13 15.45 -11.66
C LYS A 391 15.66 15.37 -11.29
N LEU A 392 14.77 15.55 -12.26
CA LEU A 392 13.34 15.66 -12.01
C LEU A 392 12.62 14.41 -12.50
N SER A 393 11.78 13.84 -11.65
CA SER A 393 10.85 12.77 -12.01
C SER A 393 9.42 13.27 -11.82
N LEU A 394 8.57 13.00 -12.80
CA LEU A 394 7.17 13.40 -12.83
C LEU A 394 6.30 12.17 -13.10
N VAL A 395 5.30 11.97 -12.26
CA VAL A 395 4.17 11.07 -12.53
C VAL A 395 2.89 11.88 -12.39
N VAL A 396 1.99 11.78 -13.36
CA VAL A 396 0.64 12.34 -13.28
C VAL A 396 -0.33 11.21 -13.51
N ARG A 397 -1.15 10.90 -12.51
CA ARG A 397 -2.22 9.91 -12.60
C ARG A 397 -3.57 10.59 -12.53
N TYR A 398 -4.46 10.22 -13.43
CA TYR A 398 -5.84 10.65 -13.46
C TYR A 398 -6.77 9.45 -13.50
N THR A 399 -7.62 9.29 -12.49
CA THR A 399 -8.60 8.21 -12.40
C THR A 399 -10.00 8.80 -12.50
N LEU A 400 -10.80 8.31 -13.44
CA LEU A 400 -12.18 8.72 -13.68
C LEU A 400 -13.12 7.56 -13.34
N ASN A 401 -14.10 7.83 -12.49
CA ASN A 401 -15.26 6.98 -12.30
C ASN A 401 -16.26 7.26 -13.42
N LEU A 402 -16.48 6.28 -14.30
CA LEU A 402 -17.36 6.44 -15.46
C LEU A 402 -18.85 6.41 -15.08
N ASP A 403 -19.19 5.90 -13.89
CA ASP A 403 -20.58 5.74 -13.44
C ASP A 403 -21.15 6.98 -12.74
N ASP A 404 -20.33 7.74 -12.01
CA ASP A 404 -20.73 8.96 -11.30
C ASP A 404 -19.98 10.23 -11.76
N THR A 405 -19.09 10.10 -12.74
CA THR A 405 -18.26 11.16 -13.33
C THR A 405 -17.30 11.85 -12.36
N SER A 406 -17.17 11.37 -11.13
CA SER A 406 -16.14 11.85 -10.20
C SER A 406 -14.77 11.38 -10.63
N SER A 407 -13.73 12.11 -10.25
CA SER A 407 -12.36 11.78 -10.62
C SER A 407 -11.35 12.17 -9.55
N GLN A 408 -10.15 11.64 -9.69
CA GLN A 408 -9.00 11.91 -8.83
C GLN A 408 -7.77 12.19 -9.68
N LEU A 409 -7.05 13.26 -9.35
CA LEU A 409 -5.78 13.64 -9.96
C LEU A 409 -4.66 13.59 -8.91
N ILE A 410 -3.62 12.79 -9.19
CA ILE A 410 -2.45 12.62 -8.33
C ILE A 410 -1.19 12.97 -9.12
N PRO A 411 -0.66 14.20 -8.99
CA PRO A 411 0.68 14.53 -9.45
C PRO A 411 1.72 14.14 -8.39
N ILE A 412 2.81 13.53 -8.82
CA ILE A 412 3.98 13.18 -8.00
C ILE A 412 5.21 13.77 -8.67
N LEU A 413 5.93 14.60 -7.93
CA LEU A 413 7.20 15.19 -8.34
C LEU A 413 8.29 14.71 -7.40
N GLY A 414 9.42 14.27 -7.97
CA GLY A 414 10.66 13.99 -7.24
C GLY A 414 11.78 14.82 -7.83
N TYR A 415 12.57 15.51 -7.00
CA TYR A 415 13.71 16.29 -7.42
C TYR A 415 14.96 15.89 -6.64
N ASP A 416 15.93 15.34 -7.36
CA ASP A 416 17.19 14.86 -6.79
C ASP A 416 18.15 16.04 -6.57
N LEU A 417 18.49 16.28 -5.30
CA LEU A 417 19.47 17.30 -4.90
C LEU A 417 20.91 16.78 -4.99
N GLY A 418 21.08 15.46 -5.04
CA GLY A 418 22.34 14.74 -5.16
C GLY A 418 22.07 13.24 -4.97
N ASP A 419 23.13 12.46 -4.75
CA ASP A 419 23.03 10.98 -4.74
C ASP A 419 22.24 10.41 -3.55
N HIS A 420 22.09 11.19 -2.48
CA HIS A 420 21.53 10.74 -1.21
C HIS A 420 20.26 11.48 -0.80
N THR A 421 19.85 12.53 -1.52
CA THR A 421 18.79 13.44 -1.06
C THR A 421 17.81 13.73 -2.18
N GLN A 422 16.53 13.49 -1.91
CA GLN A 422 15.45 13.79 -2.84
C GLN A 422 14.38 14.65 -2.16
N LEU A 423 13.99 15.74 -2.81
CA LEU A 423 12.76 16.47 -2.46
C LEU A 423 11.59 15.83 -3.20
N PHE A 424 10.43 15.75 -2.56
CA PHE A 424 9.24 15.24 -3.22
C PHE A 424 8.00 16.09 -2.91
N LEU A 425 7.10 16.16 -3.89
CA LEU A 425 5.78 16.76 -3.77
C LEU A 425 4.76 15.76 -4.30
N ILE A 426 3.72 15.47 -3.51
CA ILE A 426 2.61 14.61 -3.92
C ILE A 426 1.33 15.39 -3.72
N GLY A 427 0.60 15.64 -4.80
CA GLY A 427 -0.73 16.22 -4.75
C GLY A 427 -1.80 15.13 -4.80
N ASN A 428 -2.97 15.44 -4.28
CA ASN A 428 -4.19 14.67 -4.47
C ASN A 428 -5.34 15.67 -4.63
N GLN A 429 -6.05 15.63 -5.75
CA GLN A 429 -7.23 16.44 -5.98
C GLN A 429 -8.37 15.52 -6.38
N ASN A 430 -9.41 15.47 -5.54
CA ASN A 430 -10.65 14.80 -5.86
C ASN A 430 -11.63 15.81 -6.46
N ILE A 431 -12.33 15.40 -7.51
CA ILE A 431 -13.27 16.22 -8.27
C ILE A 431 -14.59 15.46 -8.31
N GLY A 432 -15.65 16.05 -7.78
CA GLY A 432 -16.97 15.43 -7.73
C GLY A 432 -17.85 16.11 -6.69
N GLY A 433 -19.11 15.72 -6.62
CA GLY A 433 -20.01 16.15 -5.54
C GLY A 433 -19.73 15.42 -4.24
N THR A 434 -20.29 15.92 -3.14
CA THR A 434 -20.23 15.30 -1.80
C THR A 434 -20.90 13.92 -1.71
N GLU A 435 -21.64 13.55 -2.76
CA GLU A 435 -22.30 12.26 -2.95
C GLU A 435 -21.76 11.52 -4.17
N THR A 436 -20.45 11.61 -4.37
CA THR A 436 -19.70 10.83 -5.35
C THR A 436 -18.57 10.11 -4.65
N GLU A 437 -18.03 9.05 -5.25
CA GLU A 437 -16.97 8.26 -4.61
C GLU A 437 -15.75 9.09 -4.26
N PHE A 438 -15.16 9.78 -5.24
CA PHE A 438 -13.94 10.56 -4.99
C PHE A 438 -14.22 11.83 -4.16
N GLY A 439 -15.40 12.42 -4.27
CA GLY A 439 -15.77 13.64 -3.52
C GLY A 439 -16.21 13.41 -2.07
N SER A 440 -16.16 12.19 -1.53
CA SER A 440 -16.78 11.87 -0.23
C SER A 440 -15.90 12.10 1.00
N PHE A 441 -14.58 12.18 0.89
CA PHE A 441 -13.69 12.12 2.06
C PHE A 441 -12.78 13.33 2.20
N VAL A 442 -12.02 13.61 1.14
CA VAL A 442 -11.03 14.67 1.09
C VAL A 442 -11.24 15.39 -0.24
N GLU A 443 -11.26 16.71 -0.25
CA GLU A 443 -11.34 17.48 -1.50
C GLU A 443 -9.98 17.56 -2.17
N TYR A 444 -8.97 17.93 -1.41
CA TYR A 444 -7.59 17.98 -1.87
C TYR A 444 -6.60 17.71 -0.74
N GLY A 445 -5.39 17.31 -1.11
CA GLY A 445 -4.26 17.12 -0.22
C GLY A 445 -2.95 17.43 -0.95
N LEU A 446 -1.96 17.91 -0.19
CA LEU A 446 -0.63 18.17 -0.69
C LEU A 446 0.37 17.71 0.37
N ILE A 447 1.32 16.88 -0.04
CA ILE A 447 2.43 16.40 0.79
C ILE A 447 3.72 16.95 0.18
N LEU A 448 4.52 17.64 0.99
CA LEU A 448 5.86 18.09 0.64
C LEU A 448 6.84 17.45 1.62
N GLY A 449 7.95 16.90 1.11
CA GLY A 449 8.94 16.31 1.98
C GLY A 449 10.33 16.17 1.38
N ILE A 450 11.21 15.65 2.22
CA ILE A 450 12.59 15.32 1.90
C ILE A 450 12.87 13.89 2.34
N GLU A 451 13.54 13.15 1.48
CA GLU A 451 14.05 11.80 1.74
C GLU A 451 15.57 11.84 1.71
N TYR A 452 16.19 11.17 2.68
CA TYR A 452 17.63 10.98 2.77
C TYR A 452 17.95 9.49 2.90
N ILE A 453 18.91 9.01 2.11
CA ILE A 453 19.31 7.59 2.04
C ILE A 453 20.82 7.48 2.24
N PHE A 454 21.27 6.61 3.15
CA PHE A 454 22.68 6.35 3.46
C PHE A 454 22.97 4.86 3.64
#